data_AF-A0A435AEW7-F1
#
_entry.id   AF-A0A435AEW7-F1
#
_cell.length_a   1.000
_cell.length_b   1.000
_cell.length_c   1.000
_cell.angle_alpha   90.00
_cell.angle_beta   90.00
_cell.angle_gamma   90.00
#
_symmetry.space_group_name_H-M   'P 1'
#
loop_
_entity.id
_entity.type
_entity.pdbx_description
1 polymer ?
#
loop_
_entity_poly.entity_id
_entity_poly.type
_entity_poly.pdbx_seq_one_letter_code
_entity_poly.pdbx_strand_id
1 'polypeptide(L)'
;VGEVVSGPWAKDEAPTAAEPAAGPAEAAQPAKAARQTDVETALGTRWAVWVGGIALALGGLFLIRYTIEAGIFGPGVRLTMAGILGLVLVGGGEFIRRTGFKVPVQGAAGAYIPAILTAAGAFILFGTIYAAHGIYGFIGPALAFTLLGAIGVATISASLVHGLALAGIGLIGAMATPALVSSQAPNPWALFVYLAIVLAATAAIARLRDWKALAAAAFVGTGLWTILYMANTPAANLSAILFINAATLAVLAFVWLGARGAEAESSGGFDWPSIAPAIFVGLSALGLSVDPAFIVAGDALAGAALLAAMLAVALYQPRAPP
;
A
#
# COMPACT_ATOMS: atom_id res chain seq x y z
N VAL A 1 -94.27 8.44 -0.28
CA VAL A 1 -92.92 7.92 -0.60
C VAL A 1 -92.07 9.13 -0.89
N GLY A 2 -90.98 9.50 -0.23
CA GLY A 2 -90.10 8.99 0.82
C GLY A 2 -88.97 10.03 0.91
N GLU A 3 -88.44 10.28 2.10
CA GLU A 3 -87.63 11.45 2.47
C GLU A 3 -86.10 11.24 2.32
N VAL A 4 -85.34 12.33 2.58
CA VAL A 4 -83.91 12.49 2.98
C VAL A 4 -82.84 12.37 1.84
N VAL A 5 -81.77 13.19 1.69
CA VAL A 5 -80.90 13.90 2.65
C VAL A 5 -80.21 15.14 2.02
N SER A 6 -79.99 16.14 2.87
CA SER A 6 -79.25 17.41 2.74
C SER A 6 -77.72 17.30 2.65
N GLY A 7 -77.07 18.29 2.01
CA GLY A 7 -75.67 18.66 2.29
C GLY A 7 -75.36 20.07 1.77
N PRO A 8 -74.68 20.95 2.54
CA PRO A 8 -75.05 22.36 2.64
C PRO A 8 -74.17 23.30 1.80
N TRP A 9 -74.74 24.45 1.42
CA TRP A 9 -74.19 25.80 1.57
C TRP A 9 -72.69 25.86 1.98
N ALA A 10 -71.81 26.67 1.41
CA ALA A 10 -71.99 27.91 0.67
C ALA A 10 -70.60 28.51 0.42
N LYS A 11 -70.50 29.24 -0.70
CA LYS A 11 -69.85 30.55 -0.87
C LYS A 11 -68.33 30.70 -0.82
N ASP A 12 -67.84 31.13 -1.99
CA ASP A 12 -67.06 32.35 -2.26
C ASP A 12 -65.55 32.41 -1.98
N GLU A 13 -64.90 33.12 -2.93
CA GLU A 13 -63.61 33.82 -2.88
C GLU A 13 -62.29 33.07 -3.16
N ALA A 14 -61.77 33.30 -4.37
CA ALA A 14 -60.34 33.60 -4.59
C ALA A 14 -60.17 35.14 -4.46
N PRO A 15 -59.00 35.74 -4.07
CA PRO A 15 -57.63 35.35 -4.47
C PRO A 15 -56.44 35.65 -3.49
N THR A 16 -55.23 35.20 -3.88
CA THR A 16 -53.89 35.84 -3.67
C THR A 16 -53.10 35.77 -2.34
N ALA A 17 -51.88 35.18 -2.49
CA ALA A 17 -50.55 35.42 -1.89
C ALA A 17 -50.25 35.30 -0.38
N ALA A 18 -49.43 34.29 -0.02
CA ALA A 18 -48.25 34.43 0.87
C ALA A 18 -47.34 33.16 0.84
N GLU A 19 -46.07 33.39 0.52
CA GLU A 19 -44.81 32.66 0.81
C GLU A 19 -44.70 31.11 0.78
N PRO A 20 -43.73 30.51 0.06
CA PRO A 20 -43.30 29.13 0.27
C PRO A 20 -42.56 29.02 1.62
N ALA A 21 -43.13 28.27 2.55
CA ALA A 21 -42.43 27.82 3.74
C ALA A 21 -41.18 27.04 3.34
N ALA A 22 -40.01 27.53 3.75
CA ALA A 22 -38.75 26.83 3.67
C ALA A 22 -38.83 25.52 4.49
N GLY A 23 -39.03 24.40 3.81
CA GLY A 23 -38.80 23.07 4.36
C GLY A 23 -37.28 22.79 4.40
N PRO A 24 -36.74 22.22 5.50
CA PRO A 24 -35.33 21.88 5.57
C PRO A 24 -34.92 20.95 4.43
N ALA A 25 -33.90 21.38 3.67
CA ALA A 25 -33.20 20.55 2.71
C ALA A 25 -32.42 19.45 3.44
N GLU A 26 -33.10 18.39 3.83
CA GLU A 26 -32.47 17.17 4.34
C GLU A 26 -32.30 16.17 3.20
N ALA A 27 -31.34 16.47 2.32
CA ALA A 27 -30.88 15.55 1.27
C ALA A 27 -29.38 15.73 1.03
N ALA A 28 -28.59 15.50 2.06
CA ALA A 28 -27.14 15.37 1.93
C ALA A 28 -26.58 14.38 2.95
N GLN A 29 -27.03 13.11 2.90
CA GLN A 29 -26.27 12.02 3.52
C GLN A 29 -26.50 10.62 2.90
N PRO A 30 -26.04 10.34 1.67
CA PRO A 30 -25.90 8.95 1.20
C PRO A 30 -24.46 8.40 1.27
N ALA A 31 -23.43 9.25 1.38
CA ALA A 31 -22.04 8.80 1.21
C ALA A 31 -21.46 8.08 2.45
N LYS A 32 -21.92 8.42 3.66
CA LYS A 32 -21.39 7.83 4.91
C LYS A 32 -22.03 6.48 5.25
N ALA A 33 -23.32 6.33 4.95
CA ALA A 33 -24.05 5.07 5.13
C ALA A 33 -23.51 3.97 4.19
N ALA A 34 -23.23 4.30 2.92
CA ALA A 34 -22.68 3.36 1.95
C ALA A 34 -21.32 2.76 2.35
N ARG A 35 -20.50 3.50 3.13
CA ARG A 35 -19.17 3.07 3.55
C ARG A 35 -19.18 2.18 4.80
N GLN A 36 -20.19 2.32 5.66
CA GLN A 36 -20.36 1.48 6.84
C GLN A 36 -20.95 0.10 6.46
N THR A 37 -21.86 0.07 5.49
CA THR A 37 -22.44 -1.18 4.97
C THR A 37 -21.39 -2.10 4.32
N ASP A 38 -20.36 -1.56 3.68
CA ASP A 38 -19.37 -2.38 2.95
C ASP A 38 -18.39 -3.10 3.90
N VAL A 39 -18.07 -2.52 5.05
CA VAL A 39 -17.19 -3.15 6.06
C VAL A 39 -17.95 -4.20 6.87
N GLU A 40 -19.20 -3.90 7.25
CA GLU A 40 -20.08 -4.84 7.97
C GLU A 40 -20.52 -6.01 7.09
N THR A 41 -20.77 -5.78 5.80
CA THR A 41 -21.09 -6.84 4.82
C THR A 41 -19.84 -7.65 4.43
N ALA A 42 -18.65 -7.03 4.41
CA ALA A 42 -17.38 -7.74 4.23
C ALA A 42 -17.05 -8.64 5.43
N LEU A 43 -17.31 -8.20 6.66
CA LEU A 43 -17.11 -9.04 7.85
C LEU A 43 -18.21 -10.11 8.00
N GLY A 44 -19.47 -9.79 7.75
CA GLY A 44 -20.60 -10.70 7.98
C GLY A 44 -20.70 -11.86 6.96
N THR A 45 -20.39 -11.62 5.69
CA THR A 45 -20.55 -12.64 4.62
C THR A 45 -19.22 -13.24 4.14
N ARG A 46 -18.07 -12.61 4.42
CA ARG A 46 -16.78 -12.96 3.77
C ARG A 46 -15.68 -13.41 4.74
N TRP A 47 -15.97 -13.52 6.04
CA TRP A 47 -15.00 -13.96 7.06
C TRP A 47 -14.42 -15.35 6.77
N ALA A 48 -15.25 -16.29 6.28
CA ALA A 48 -14.83 -17.65 6.01
C ALA A 48 -13.71 -17.75 4.96
N VAL A 49 -13.70 -16.86 3.96
CA VAL A 49 -12.64 -16.83 2.93
C VAL A 49 -11.34 -16.28 3.52
N TRP A 50 -11.44 -15.24 4.35
CA TRP A 50 -10.28 -14.68 5.06
C TRP A 50 -9.66 -15.68 6.02
N VAL A 51 -10.49 -16.39 6.80
CA VAL A 51 -10.06 -17.47 7.67
C VAL A 51 -9.45 -18.61 6.86
N GLY A 52 -10.05 -18.99 5.72
CA GLY A 52 -9.48 -19.98 4.81
C GLY A 52 -8.11 -19.57 4.26
N GLY A 53 -7.92 -18.28 3.93
CA GLY A 53 -6.65 -17.71 3.52
C GLY A 53 -5.58 -17.77 4.59
N ILE A 54 -5.92 -17.35 5.82
CA ILE A 54 -5.03 -17.44 6.98
C ILE A 54 -4.69 -18.91 7.26
N ALA A 55 -5.68 -19.80 7.23
CA ALA A 55 -5.50 -21.22 7.43
C ALA A 55 -4.59 -21.85 6.36
N LEU A 56 -4.68 -21.42 5.10
CA LEU A 56 -3.76 -21.84 4.03
C LEU A 56 -2.33 -21.35 4.28
N ALA A 57 -2.16 -20.08 4.65
CA ALA A 57 -0.84 -19.52 4.96
C ALA A 57 -0.20 -20.22 6.16
N LEU A 58 -0.96 -20.41 7.24
CA LEU A 58 -0.53 -21.16 8.42
C LEU A 58 -0.31 -22.63 8.11
N GLY A 59 -1.14 -23.24 7.25
CA GLY A 59 -0.99 -24.61 6.79
C GLY A 59 0.34 -24.83 6.07
N GLY A 60 0.75 -23.89 5.21
CA GLY A 60 2.08 -23.91 4.60
C GLY A 60 3.20 -23.85 5.65
N LEU A 61 3.07 -22.98 6.67
CA LEU A 61 4.04 -22.87 7.75
C LEU A 61 4.10 -24.16 8.62
N PHE A 62 2.94 -24.72 8.98
CA PHE A 62 2.85 -25.95 9.75
C PHE A 62 3.35 -27.16 8.97
N LEU A 63 3.15 -27.19 7.65
CA LEU A 63 3.73 -28.25 6.81
C LEU A 63 5.26 -28.22 6.90
N ILE A 64 5.88 -27.03 6.78
CA ILE A 64 7.33 -26.88 6.96
C ILE A 64 7.74 -27.35 8.36
N ARG A 65 7.05 -26.89 9.42
CA ARG A 65 7.36 -27.29 10.79
C ARG A 65 7.22 -28.80 11.03
N TYR A 66 6.13 -29.40 10.58
CA TYR A 66 5.91 -30.83 10.68
C TYR A 66 7.01 -31.62 9.98
N THR A 67 7.42 -31.20 8.80
CA THR A 67 8.52 -31.88 8.09
C THR A 67 9.86 -31.77 8.82
N ILE A 68 10.08 -30.68 9.60
CA ILE A 68 11.21 -30.52 10.53
C ILE A 68 11.13 -31.58 11.64
N GLU A 69 10.00 -31.63 12.34
CA GLU A 69 9.79 -32.51 13.49
C GLU A 69 9.78 -34.01 13.11
N ALA A 70 9.19 -34.35 11.96
CA ALA A 70 9.11 -35.72 11.48
C ALA A 70 10.48 -36.28 11.00
N GLY A 71 11.45 -35.42 10.69
CA GLY A 71 12.79 -35.83 10.25
C GLY A 71 12.86 -36.52 8.86
N ILE A 72 11.72 -36.69 8.17
CA ILE A 72 11.63 -37.49 6.93
C ILE A 72 12.24 -36.76 5.72
N PHE A 73 12.08 -35.43 5.65
CA PHE A 73 12.53 -34.63 4.51
C PHE A 73 13.72 -33.76 4.86
N GLY A 74 14.76 -33.74 4.03
CA GLY A 74 15.86 -32.79 4.19
C GLY A 74 15.42 -31.34 3.95
N PRO A 75 16.15 -30.33 4.46
CA PRO A 75 15.76 -28.92 4.37
C PRO A 75 15.48 -28.43 2.94
N GLY A 76 16.27 -28.87 1.95
CA GLY A 76 16.07 -28.50 0.55
C GLY A 76 14.70 -28.93 0.01
N VAL A 77 14.28 -30.17 0.29
CA VAL A 77 12.98 -30.70 -0.16
C VAL A 77 11.83 -29.91 0.45
N ARG A 78 11.91 -29.59 1.74
CA ARG A 78 10.89 -28.77 2.44
C ARG A 78 10.70 -27.41 1.78
N LEU A 79 11.80 -26.75 1.45
CA LEU A 79 11.79 -25.45 0.79
C LEU A 79 11.28 -25.53 -0.65
N THR A 80 11.67 -26.57 -1.41
CA THR A 80 11.14 -26.76 -2.78
C THR A 80 9.64 -27.00 -2.77
N MET A 81 9.12 -27.81 -1.83
CA MET A 81 7.70 -28.06 -1.70
C MET A 81 6.93 -26.81 -1.27
N ALA A 82 7.46 -26.03 -0.32
CA ALA A 82 6.88 -24.75 0.08
C ALA A 82 6.89 -23.73 -1.08
N GLY A 83 7.99 -23.67 -1.84
CA GLY A 83 8.11 -22.83 -3.03
C GLY A 83 7.09 -23.21 -4.11
N ILE A 84 6.96 -24.51 -4.42
CA ILE A 84 5.96 -25.03 -5.36
C ILE A 84 4.55 -24.70 -4.87
N LEU A 85 4.24 -24.94 -3.58
CA LEU A 85 2.94 -24.60 -3.01
C LEU A 85 2.62 -23.11 -3.17
N GLY A 86 3.57 -22.24 -2.85
CA GLY A 86 3.42 -20.80 -3.01
C GLY A 86 3.13 -20.41 -4.46
N LEU A 87 3.89 -20.95 -5.42
CA LEU A 87 3.68 -20.73 -6.85
C LEU A 87 2.32 -21.28 -7.34
N VAL A 88 1.90 -22.45 -6.86
CA VAL A 88 0.60 -23.05 -7.19
C VAL A 88 -0.55 -22.19 -6.67
N LEU A 89 -0.43 -21.61 -5.47
CA LEU A 89 -1.46 -20.71 -4.92
C LEU A 89 -1.54 -19.40 -5.70
N VAL A 90 -0.40 -18.79 -6.04
CA VAL A 90 -0.37 -17.58 -6.89
C VAL A 90 -0.92 -17.89 -8.29
N GLY A 91 -0.46 -18.97 -8.92
CA GLY A 91 -0.91 -19.41 -10.24
C GLY A 91 -2.38 -19.81 -10.25
N GLY A 92 -2.86 -20.46 -9.20
CA GLY A 92 -4.27 -20.81 -9.00
C GLY A 92 -5.15 -19.58 -8.84
N GLY A 93 -4.69 -18.56 -8.10
CA GLY A 93 -5.40 -17.30 -7.97
C GLY A 93 -5.56 -16.61 -9.34
N GLU A 94 -4.46 -16.54 -10.10
CA GLU A 94 -4.46 -15.99 -11.45
C GLU A 94 -5.29 -16.82 -12.45
N PHE A 95 -5.26 -18.14 -12.34
CA PHE A 95 -6.02 -19.04 -13.21
C PHE A 95 -7.53 -18.89 -13.00
N ILE A 96 -8.00 -18.92 -11.74
CA ILE A 96 -9.41 -18.71 -11.39
C ILE A 96 -9.87 -17.34 -11.89
N ARG A 97 -9.01 -16.33 -11.77
CA ARG A 97 -9.25 -14.99 -12.28
C ARG A 97 -9.41 -14.95 -13.80
N ARG A 98 -8.48 -15.56 -14.55
CA ARG A 98 -8.48 -15.53 -16.03
C ARG A 98 -9.61 -16.32 -16.66
N THR A 99 -9.99 -17.44 -16.05
CA THR A 99 -11.02 -18.34 -16.59
C THR A 99 -12.44 -17.94 -16.17
N GLY A 100 -12.58 -16.97 -15.25
CA GLY A 100 -13.88 -16.62 -14.67
C GLY A 100 -14.52 -17.79 -13.94
N PHE A 101 -13.72 -18.76 -13.49
CA PHE A 101 -14.20 -19.97 -12.84
C PHE A 101 -14.93 -19.57 -11.56
N LYS A 102 -16.26 -19.61 -11.63
CA LYS A 102 -17.11 -19.43 -10.45
C LYS A 102 -17.01 -20.71 -9.65
N VAL A 103 -16.16 -20.70 -8.64
CA VAL A 103 -16.13 -21.76 -7.64
C VAL A 103 -17.58 -21.94 -7.16
N PRO A 104 -18.13 -23.17 -7.14
CA PRO A 104 -19.54 -23.43 -6.83
C PRO A 104 -19.83 -23.26 -5.32
N VAL A 105 -19.45 -22.10 -4.77
CA VAL A 105 -19.79 -21.63 -3.44
C VAL A 105 -20.92 -20.61 -3.63
N GLN A 106 -22.13 -20.98 -3.24
CA GLN A 106 -23.29 -20.09 -3.30
C GLN A 106 -23.03 -18.88 -2.39
N GLY A 107 -23.11 -17.66 -2.94
CA GLY A 107 -23.00 -16.40 -2.21
C GLY A 107 -21.61 -15.75 -2.24
N ALA A 108 -21.48 -14.71 -3.07
CA ALA A 108 -20.56 -13.57 -2.90
C ALA A 108 -19.01 -13.77 -2.86
N ALA A 109 -18.45 -14.97 -3.01
CA ALA A 109 -17.01 -15.20 -2.76
C ALA A 109 -16.06 -15.09 -3.98
N GLY A 110 -16.57 -15.07 -5.21
CA GLY A 110 -15.75 -15.23 -6.43
C GLY A 110 -14.64 -14.18 -6.64
N ALA A 111 -14.84 -12.93 -6.19
CA ALA A 111 -13.86 -11.86 -6.37
C ALA A 111 -12.68 -11.91 -5.36
N TYR A 112 -12.89 -12.53 -4.18
CA TYR A 112 -11.90 -12.52 -3.10
C TYR A 112 -11.02 -13.78 -3.07
N ILE A 113 -11.51 -14.91 -3.60
CA ILE A 113 -10.75 -16.16 -3.62
C ILE A 113 -9.42 -15.98 -4.39
N PRO A 114 -9.39 -15.40 -5.60
CA PRO A 114 -8.13 -15.13 -6.30
C PRO A 114 -7.15 -14.28 -5.49
N ALA A 115 -7.65 -13.21 -4.86
CA ALA A 115 -6.83 -12.29 -4.08
C ALA A 115 -6.18 -12.99 -2.86
N ILE A 116 -6.97 -13.81 -2.17
CA ILE A 116 -6.53 -14.53 -0.97
C ILE A 116 -5.55 -15.64 -1.31
N LEU A 117 -5.77 -16.36 -2.42
CA LEU A 117 -4.82 -17.37 -2.91
C LEU A 117 -3.48 -16.72 -3.28
N THR A 118 -3.51 -15.60 -4.00
CA THR A 118 -2.31 -14.82 -4.32
C THR A 118 -1.61 -14.30 -3.08
N ALA A 119 -2.35 -13.79 -2.08
CA ALA A 119 -1.78 -13.31 -0.81
C ALA A 119 -1.11 -14.44 -0.01
N ALA A 120 -1.79 -15.57 0.15
CA ALA A 120 -1.25 -16.74 0.87
C ALA A 120 -0.02 -17.31 0.14
N GLY A 121 -0.07 -17.40 -1.19
CA GLY A 121 1.06 -17.83 -2.01
C GLY A 121 2.26 -16.89 -1.88
N ALA A 122 2.05 -15.58 -1.97
CA ALA A 122 3.11 -14.59 -1.76
C ALA A 122 3.73 -14.72 -0.36
N PHE A 123 2.91 -14.85 0.68
CA PHE A 123 3.39 -15.05 2.06
C PHE A 123 4.28 -16.29 2.20
N ILE A 124 3.84 -17.43 1.64
CA ILE A 124 4.61 -18.67 1.65
C ILE A 124 5.94 -18.50 0.90
N LEU A 125 5.94 -17.82 -0.26
CA LEU A 125 7.17 -17.56 -1.02
C LEU A 125 8.16 -16.66 -0.25
N PHE A 126 7.66 -15.59 0.38
CA PHE A 126 8.45 -14.73 1.28
C PHE A 126 9.10 -15.56 2.40
N GLY A 127 8.31 -16.36 3.11
CA GLY A 127 8.78 -17.22 4.19
C GLY A 127 9.78 -18.27 3.69
N THR A 128 9.55 -18.83 2.50
CA THR A 128 10.43 -19.85 1.91
C THR A 128 11.81 -19.28 1.59
N ILE A 129 11.88 -18.10 0.96
CA ILE A 129 13.17 -17.48 0.62
C ILE A 129 13.89 -17.02 1.90
N TYR A 130 13.15 -16.47 2.85
CA TYR A 130 13.73 -16.12 4.15
C TYR A 130 14.32 -17.35 4.85
N ALA A 131 13.58 -18.46 4.93
CA ALA A 131 14.10 -19.69 5.54
C ALA A 131 15.30 -20.25 4.78
N ALA A 132 15.27 -20.22 3.43
CA ALA A 132 16.39 -20.64 2.59
C ALA A 132 17.67 -19.84 2.88
N HIS A 133 17.53 -18.55 3.14
CA HIS A 133 18.66 -17.66 3.46
C HIS A 133 19.03 -17.68 4.95
N GLY A 134 18.14 -17.21 5.81
CA GLY A 134 18.42 -16.89 7.22
C GLY A 134 18.43 -18.09 8.16
N ILE A 135 17.78 -19.21 7.80
CA ILE A 135 17.75 -20.41 8.63
C ILE A 135 18.71 -21.48 8.11
N TYR A 136 18.63 -21.78 6.81
CA TYR A 136 19.37 -22.90 6.21
C TYR A 136 20.64 -22.49 5.47
N GLY A 137 20.84 -21.20 5.16
CA GLY A 137 22.05 -20.73 4.48
C GLY A 137 22.24 -21.25 3.04
N PHE A 138 21.18 -21.73 2.38
CA PHE A 138 21.25 -22.29 1.03
C PHE A 138 21.51 -21.25 -0.05
N ILE A 139 21.03 -20.03 0.15
CA ILE A 139 21.18 -18.94 -0.81
C ILE A 139 21.90 -17.76 -0.17
N GLY A 140 22.74 -17.12 -0.98
CA GLY A 140 23.45 -15.92 -0.55
C GLY A 140 22.50 -14.71 -0.40
N PRO A 141 22.95 -13.67 0.32
CA PRO A 141 22.15 -12.47 0.59
C PRO A 141 21.67 -11.78 -0.69
N ALA A 142 22.53 -11.67 -1.70
CA ALA A 142 22.18 -11.04 -2.97
C ALA A 142 20.98 -11.72 -3.64
N LEU A 143 20.98 -13.05 -3.73
CA LEU A 143 19.88 -13.81 -4.32
C LEU A 143 18.61 -13.68 -3.46
N ALA A 144 18.71 -13.81 -2.15
CA ALA A 144 17.57 -13.65 -1.24
C ALA A 144 16.91 -12.27 -1.41
N PHE A 145 17.71 -11.21 -1.44
CA PHE A 145 17.26 -9.85 -1.62
C PHE A 145 16.54 -9.65 -2.96
N THR A 146 17.12 -10.14 -4.06
CA THR A 146 16.51 -10.03 -5.39
C THR A 146 15.19 -10.78 -5.49
N LEU A 147 15.09 -11.99 -4.94
CA LEU A 147 13.88 -12.79 -5.00
C LEU A 147 12.76 -12.22 -4.13
N LEU A 148 13.06 -11.85 -2.88
CA LEU A 148 12.10 -11.21 -1.99
C LEU A 148 11.58 -9.89 -2.57
N GLY A 149 12.48 -9.10 -3.15
CA GLY A 149 12.12 -7.87 -3.82
C GLY A 149 11.24 -8.08 -5.05
N ALA A 150 11.59 -9.06 -5.90
CA ALA A 150 10.78 -9.41 -7.06
C ALA A 150 9.36 -9.86 -6.65
N ILE A 151 9.24 -10.67 -5.59
CA ILE A 151 7.93 -11.10 -5.07
C ILE A 151 7.15 -9.92 -4.48
N GLY A 152 7.82 -9.02 -3.76
CA GLY A 152 7.20 -7.80 -3.24
C GLY A 152 6.59 -6.95 -4.36
N VAL A 153 7.38 -6.62 -5.38
CA VAL A 153 6.92 -5.86 -6.55
C VAL A 153 5.83 -6.61 -7.32
N ALA A 154 5.96 -7.92 -7.49
CA ALA A 154 4.93 -8.74 -8.15
C ALA A 154 3.61 -8.74 -7.37
N THR A 155 3.67 -8.79 -6.03
CA THR A 155 2.49 -8.78 -5.15
C THR A 155 1.81 -7.41 -5.19
N ILE A 156 2.60 -6.33 -5.16
CA ILE A 156 2.12 -4.95 -5.32
C ILE A 156 1.49 -4.80 -6.72
N SER A 157 2.09 -5.36 -7.77
CA SER A 157 1.54 -5.35 -9.14
C SER A 157 0.22 -6.12 -9.25
N ALA A 158 0.14 -7.31 -8.66
CA ALA A 158 -1.07 -8.12 -8.62
C ALA A 158 -2.22 -7.42 -7.88
N SER A 159 -1.91 -6.49 -6.97
CA SER A 159 -2.92 -5.71 -6.24
C SER A 159 -3.75 -4.80 -7.14
N LEU A 160 -3.27 -4.43 -8.34
CA LEU A 160 -4.06 -3.68 -9.32
C LEU A 160 -5.38 -4.39 -9.62
N VAL A 161 -5.37 -5.72 -9.61
CA VAL A 161 -6.53 -6.54 -9.93
C VAL A 161 -7.24 -7.05 -8.67
N HIS A 162 -6.51 -7.26 -7.58
CA HIS A 162 -7.02 -7.88 -6.34
C HIS A 162 -7.39 -6.88 -5.23
N GLY A 163 -7.03 -5.61 -5.37
CA GLY A 163 -7.40 -4.55 -4.42
C GLY A 163 -6.30 -4.19 -3.41
N LEU A 164 -6.62 -3.20 -2.58
CA LEU A 164 -5.67 -2.50 -1.69
C LEU A 164 -5.02 -3.41 -0.65
N ALA A 165 -5.74 -4.42 -0.14
CA ALA A 165 -5.22 -5.32 0.89
C ALA A 165 -3.96 -6.08 0.43
N LEU A 166 -3.96 -6.57 -0.81
CA LEU A 166 -2.81 -7.26 -1.39
C LEU A 166 -1.63 -6.29 -1.60
N ALA A 167 -1.93 -5.04 -1.96
CA ALA A 167 -0.92 -3.98 -2.13
C ALA A 167 -0.18 -3.71 -0.81
N GLY A 168 -0.93 -3.60 0.29
CA GLY A 168 -0.38 -3.41 1.63
C GLY A 168 0.52 -4.57 2.06
N ILE A 169 0.10 -5.82 1.85
CA ILE A 169 0.91 -7.00 2.17
C ILE A 169 2.21 -6.99 1.35
N GLY A 170 2.12 -6.74 0.04
CA GLY A 170 3.28 -6.66 -0.83
C GLY A 170 4.25 -5.56 -0.40
N LEU A 171 3.74 -4.39 -0.02
CA LEU A 171 4.54 -3.28 0.47
C LEU A 171 5.23 -3.62 1.81
N ILE A 172 4.51 -4.23 2.75
CA ILE A 172 5.08 -4.65 4.04
C ILE A 172 6.19 -5.68 3.83
N GLY A 173 5.94 -6.71 3.02
CA GLY A 173 6.95 -7.72 2.68
C GLY A 173 8.17 -7.10 1.99
N ALA A 174 7.93 -6.17 1.07
CA ALA A 174 9.01 -5.45 0.40
C ALA A 174 9.83 -4.60 1.38
N MET A 175 9.18 -3.86 2.29
CA MET A 175 9.87 -3.02 3.28
C MET A 175 10.59 -3.84 4.37
N ALA A 176 10.12 -5.05 4.66
CA ALA A 176 10.78 -5.97 5.59
C ALA A 176 12.02 -6.65 4.98
N THR A 177 12.05 -6.82 3.66
CA THR A 177 13.11 -7.57 2.94
C THR A 177 14.54 -7.17 3.34
N PRO A 178 14.91 -5.87 3.41
CA PRO A 178 16.28 -5.50 3.76
C PRO A 178 16.67 -5.88 5.19
N ALA A 179 15.73 -5.83 6.14
CA ALA A 179 15.96 -6.28 7.51
C ALA A 179 16.15 -7.79 7.59
N LEU A 180 15.46 -8.55 6.74
CA LEU A 180 15.54 -10.02 6.71
C LEU A 180 16.82 -10.55 6.07
N VAL A 181 17.47 -9.75 5.22
CA VAL A 181 18.66 -10.14 4.45
C VAL A 181 19.95 -9.50 4.97
N SER A 182 19.86 -8.58 5.93
CA SER A 182 20.99 -7.79 6.41
C SER A 182 22.16 -8.68 6.80
N SER A 183 23.23 -8.57 6.02
CA SER A 183 24.45 -9.39 6.10
C SER A 183 25.59 -8.64 6.76
N GLN A 184 26.62 -9.40 7.16
CA GLN A 184 27.89 -8.95 7.76
C GLN A 184 28.63 -7.84 6.97
N ALA A 185 28.25 -7.57 5.72
CA ALA A 185 28.74 -6.45 4.91
C ALA A 185 27.55 -5.68 4.31
N PRO A 186 27.06 -4.61 4.98
CA PRO A 186 25.98 -3.78 4.47
C PRO A 186 26.35 -3.13 3.13
N ASN A 187 25.52 -3.30 2.09
CA ASN A 187 25.66 -2.61 0.81
C ASN A 187 24.57 -1.53 0.67
N PRO A 188 24.89 -0.24 0.87
CA PRO A 188 23.92 0.85 0.82
C PRO A 188 23.27 1.04 -0.56
N TRP A 189 24.03 0.77 -1.64
CA TRP A 189 23.52 0.90 -3.00
C TRP A 189 22.44 -0.12 -3.30
N ALA A 190 22.65 -1.38 -2.90
CA ALA A 190 21.65 -2.42 -3.07
C ALA A 190 20.36 -2.09 -2.31
N LEU A 191 20.47 -1.60 -1.07
CA LEU A 191 19.35 -1.16 -0.24
C LEU A 191 18.54 -0.05 -0.93
N PHE A 192 19.21 1.06 -1.28
CA PHE A 192 18.51 2.25 -1.74
C PHE A 192 18.00 2.16 -3.18
N VAL A 193 18.70 1.45 -4.06
CA VAL A 193 18.16 1.13 -5.41
C VAL A 193 16.89 0.30 -5.29
N TYR A 194 16.89 -0.69 -4.40
CA TYR A 194 15.71 -1.49 -4.13
C TYR A 194 14.54 -0.68 -3.56
N LEU A 195 14.78 0.12 -2.52
CA LEU A 195 13.75 0.98 -1.94
C LEU A 195 13.19 1.98 -2.98
N ALA A 196 14.05 2.53 -3.84
CA ALA A 196 13.61 3.41 -4.93
C ALA A 196 12.67 2.68 -5.92
N ILE A 197 12.98 1.44 -6.29
CA ILE A 197 12.12 0.62 -7.17
C ILE A 197 10.78 0.34 -6.49
N VAL A 198 10.80 -0.09 -5.22
CA VAL A 198 9.57 -0.38 -4.46
C VAL A 198 8.72 0.87 -4.29
N LEU A 199 9.34 2.01 -3.97
CA LEU A 199 8.67 3.29 -3.85
C LEU A 199 8.02 3.70 -5.17
N ALA A 200 8.76 3.65 -6.28
CA ALA A 200 8.26 4.01 -7.60
C ALA A 200 7.10 3.09 -8.03
N ALA A 201 7.25 1.77 -7.87
CA ALA A 201 6.21 0.80 -8.20
C ALA A 201 4.94 1.03 -7.36
N THR A 202 5.10 1.21 -6.05
CA THR A 202 3.97 1.44 -5.14
C THR A 202 3.28 2.75 -5.42
N ALA A 203 4.03 3.83 -5.65
CA ALA A 203 3.48 5.15 -5.97
C ALA A 203 2.76 5.14 -7.33
N ALA A 204 3.31 4.46 -8.34
CA ALA A 204 2.65 4.30 -9.63
C ALA A 204 1.30 3.57 -9.49
N ILE A 205 1.26 2.47 -8.74
CA ILE A 205 0.03 1.71 -8.51
C ILE A 205 -0.97 2.49 -7.66
N ALA A 206 -0.49 3.16 -6.61
CA ALA A 206 -1.31 4.02 -5.77
C ALA A 206 -1.95 5.14 -6.60
N ARG A 207 -1.22 5.70 -7.57
CA ARG A 207 -1.75 6.70 -8.51
C ARG A 207 -2.80 6.13 -9.46
N LEU A 208 -2.61 4.93 -9.99
CA LEU A 208 -3.59 4.30 -10.89
C LEU A 208 -4.94 3.98 -10.21
N ARG A 209 -4.96 3.90 -8.88
CA ARG A 209 -6.13 3.50 -8.09
C ARG A 209 -6.58 4.56 -7.07
N ASP A 210 -5.98 5.75 -7.08
CA ASP A 210 -6.17 6.83 -6.10
C ASP A 210 -6.00 6.40 -4.63
N TRP A 211 -5.11 5.45 -4.38
CA TRP A 211 -4.79 4.96 -3.04
C TRP A 211 -3.75 5.84 -2.34
N LYS A 212 -4.15 7.08 -2.02
CA LYS A 212 -3.35 8.08 -1.30
C LYS A 212 -2.64 7.52 -0.05
N ALA A 213 -3.31 6.67 0.73
CA ALA A 213 -2.73 6.03 1.92
C ALA A 213 -1.59 5.04 1.60
N LEU A 214 -1.67 4.33 0.48
CA LEU A 214 -0.63 3.38 0.07
C LEU A 214 0.64 4.13 -0.39
N ALA A 215 0.47 5.22 -1.14
CA ALA A 215 1.58 6.10 -1.51
C ALA A 215 2.25 6.67 -0.25
N ALA A 216 1.46 7.19 0.70
CA ALA A 216 1.97 7.70 1.98
C ALA A 216 2.76 6.63 2.74
N ALA A 217 2.24 5.40 2.85
CA ALA A 217 2.93 4.30 3.50
C ALA A 217 4.28 3.97 2.84
N ALA A 218 4.37 4.02 1.51
CA ALA A 218 5.62 3.77 0.79
C ALA A 218 6.66 4.87 1.05
N PHE A 219 6.23 6.14 1.06
CA PHE A 219 7.11 7.27 1.41
C PHE A 219 7.59 7.18 2.85
N VAL A 220 6.69 6.88 3.80
CA VAL A 220 7.03 6.71 5.22
C VAL A 220 8.02 5.56 5.39
N GLY A 221 7.78 4.40 4.78
CA GLY A 221 8.68 3.24 4.87
C GLY A 221 10.08 3.55 4.32
N THR A 222 10.15 4.21 3.16
CA THR A 222 11.42 4.60 2.54
C THR A 222 12.17 5.65 3.39
N GLY A 223 11.45 6.64 3.91
CA GLY A 223 12.00 7.67 4.78
C GLY A 223 12.53 7.09 6.10
N LEU A 224 11.78 6.18 6.72
CA LEU A 224 12.20 5.52 7.95
C LEU A 224 13.49 4.71 7.74
N TRP A 225 13.58 3.95 6.64
CA TRP A 225 14.82 3.23 6.28
C TRP A 225 16.01 4.18 6.07
N THR A 226 15.77 5.34 5.47
CA THR A 226 16.81 6.35 5.26
C THR A 226 17.32 6.91 6.59
N ILE A 227 16.41 7.26 7.51
CA ILE A 227 16.78 7.75 8.85
C ILE A 227 17.51 6.67 9.66
N LEU A 228 17.01 5.43 9.66
CA LEU A 228 17.65 4.31 10.35
C LEU A 228 19.07 4.05 9.83
N TYR A 229 19.27 4.14 8.51
CA TYR A 229 20.60 3.97 7.92
C TYR A 229 21.57 5.06 8.39
N MET A 230 21.12 6.32 8.43
CA MET A 230 21.93 7.44 8.91
C MET A 230 22.26 7.33 10.40
N ALA A 231 21.28 6.95 11.23
CA ALA A 231 21.46 6.86 12.69
C ALA A 231 22.39 5.71 13.10
N ASN A 232 22.44 4.63 12.32
CA ASN A 232 23.18 3.42 12.69
C ASN A 232 24.55 3.30 12.00
N THR A 233 24.92 4.21 11.08
CA THR A 233 26.15 4.10 10.27
C THR A 233 27.03 5.35 10.44
N PRO A 234 28.11 5.29 11.25
CA PRO A 234 28.98 6.43 11.55
C PRO A 234 29.72 7.04 10.34
N ALA A 235 29.77 6.33 9.21
CA ALA A 235 30.32 6.78 7.93
C ALA A 235 29.32 6.44 6.80
N ALA A 236 28.10 6.96 6.92
CA ALA A 236 27.04 6.67 5.96
C ALA A 236 27.43 7.14 4.55
N ASN A 237 27.09 6.34 3.54
CA ASN A 237 27.44 6.67 2.16
C ASN A 237 26.54 7.81 1.65
N LEU A 238 27.10 9.03 1.60
CA LEU A 238 26.39 10.23 1.16
C LEU A 238 25.75 10.05 -0.22
N SER A 239 26.48 9.49 -1.19
CA SER A 239 25.97 9.35 -2.57
C SER A 239 24.70 8.50 -2.63
N ALA A 240 24.62 7.46 -1.80
CA ALA A 240 23.46 6.58 -1.73
C ALA A 240 22.27 7.26 -1.01
N ILE A 241 22.53 8.09 0.01
CA ILE A 241 21.52 8.92 0.68
C ILE A 241 20.95 9.99 -0.27
N LEU A 242 21.82 10.68 -1.02
CA LEU A 242 21.38 11.67 -2.01
C LEU A 242 20.57 11.01 -3.12
N PHE A 243 20.98 9.82 -3.56
CA PHE A 243 20.23 9.04 -4.55
C PHE A 243 18.81 8.75 -4.07
N ILE A 244 18.61 8.22 -2.85
CA ILE A 244 17.26 7.89 -2.39
C ILE A 244 16.38 9.13 -2.15
N ASN A 245 16.98 10.23 -1.70
CA ASN A 245 16.25 11.50 -1.57
C ASN A 245 15.85 12.06 -2.94
N ALA A 246 16.76 12.03 -3.92
CA ALA A 246 16.45 12.43 -5.30
C ALA A 246 15.35 11.53 -5.91
N ALA A 247 15.42 10.21 -5.70
CA ALA A 247 14.37 9.29 -6.12
C ALA A 247 13.03 9.59 -5.45
N THR A 248 13.03 9.88 -4.16
CA THR A 248 11.83 10.26 -3.39
C THR A 248 11.20 11.54 -3.96
N LEU A 249 12.00 12.58 -4.23
CA LEU A 249 11.56 13.82 -4.84
C LEU A 249 11.05 13.61 -6.27
N ALA A 250 11.72 12.76 -7.06
CA ALA A 250 11.28 12.43 -8.42
C ALA A 250 9.93 11.70 -8.42
N VAL A 251 9.73 10.75 -7.50
CA VAL A 251 8.45 10.04 -7.34
C VAL A 251 7.37 10.99 -6.84
N LEU A 252 7.67 11.89 -5.89
CA LEU A 252 6.73 12.92 -5.44
C LEU A 252 6.32 13.84 -6.59
N ALA A 253 7.28 14.34 -7.36
CA ALA A 253 7.02 15.17 -8.54
C ALA A 253 6.18 14.43 -9.59
N PHE A 254 6.46 13.14 -9.80
CA PHE A 254 5.64 12.28 -10.65
C PHE A 254 4.19 12.19 -10.16
N VAL A 255 3.97 11.96 -8.86
CA VAL A 255 2.61 11.93 -8.27
C VAL A 255 1.89 13.26 -8.48
N TRP A 256 2.57 14.39 -8.24
CA TRP A 256 2.00 15.73 -8.41
C TRP A 256 1.69 16.10 -9.86
N LEU A 257 2.53 15.72 -10.81
CA LEU A 257 2.28 15.91 -12.24
C LEU A 257 0.96 15.25 -12.69
N GLY A 258 0.53 14.19 -12.00
CA GLY A 258 -0.74 13.53 -12.26
C GLY A 258 -1.96 14.20 -11.66
N ALA A 259 -1.81 14.83 -10.49
CA ALA A 259 -2.91 15.50 -9.78
C ALA A 259 -3.42 16.75 -10.52
N ARG A 260 -2.61 17.33 -11.43
CA ARG A 260 -2.94 18.52 -12.23
C ARG A 260 -4.23 18.42 -13.06
N GLY A 261 -4.75 17.22 -13.30
CA GLY A 261 -5.99 17.01 -14.07
C GLY A 261 -7.26 16.81 -13.24
N ALA A 262 -7.14 16.53 -11.93
CA ALA A 262 -8.28 16.08 -11.11
C ALA A 262 -8.64 17.00 -9.94
N GLU A 263 -7.70 17.83 -9.45
CA GLU A 263 -7.88 18.62 -8.23
C GLU A 263 -8.13 20.13 -8.46
N ALA A 264 -8.46 20.55 -9.68
CA ALA A 264 -8.84 21.94 -9.96
C ALA A 264 -10.19 22.36 -9.32
N GLU A 265 -10.99 21.42 -8.80
CA GLU A 265 -12.32 21.69 -8.24
C GLU A 265 -12.49 21.41 -6.74
N SER A 266 -11.49 20.88 -6.01
CA SER A 266 -11.70 20.47 -4.59
C SER A 266 -10.59 20.85 -3.61
N SER A 267 -9.86 21.94 -3.85
CA SER A 267 -8.77 22.39 -2.98
C SER A 267 -9.27 23.02 -1.67
N GLY A 268 -9.49 22.17 -0.66
CA GLY A 268 -9.62 22.56 0.75
C GLY A 268 -9.19 21.49 1.76
N GLY A 269 -8.78 20.30 1.30
CA GLY A 269 -8.39 19.18 2.15
C GLY A 269 -6.87 19.07 2.35
N PHE A 270 -6.46 18.75 3.58
CA PHE A 270 -5.07 18.48 3.96
C PHE A 270 -4.50 17.27 3.20
N ASP A 271 -3.65 17.49 2.19
CA ASP A 271 -2.98 16.43 1.42
C ASP A 271 -1.80 15.82 2.19
N TRP A 272 -2.14 15.06 3.24
CA TRP A 272 -1.20 14.31 4.06
C TRP A 272 -0.21 13.40 3.29
N PRO A 273 -0.55 12.75 2.16
CA PRO A 273 0.39 11.92 1.40
C PRO A 273 1.59 12.70 0.84
N SER A 274 1.43 14.00 0.57
CA SER A 274 2.50 14.87 0.06
C SER A 274 3.40 15.40 1.18
N ILE A 275 2.87 15.46 2.41
CA ILE A 275 3.59 15.93 3.59
C ILE A 275 4.59 14.88 4.08
N ALA A 276 4.21 13.60 4.01
CA ALA A 276 5.07 12.49 4.44
C ALA A 276 6.49 12.56 3.83
N PRO A 277 6.68 12.55 2.49
CA PRO A 277 8.03 12.62 1.92
C PRO A 277 8.76 13.93 2.26
N ALA A 278 8.07 15.07 2.36
CA ALA A 278 8.70 16.34 2.72
C ALA A 278 9.28 16.31 4.14
N ILE A 279 8.59 15.68 5.09
CA ILE A 279 9.10 15.50 6.46
C ILE A 279 10.38 14.66 6.45
N PHE A 280 10.37 13.51 5.77
CA PHE A 280 11.53 12.60 5.79
C PHE A 280 12.74 13.14 5.02
N VAL A 281 12.51 13.82 3.89
CA VAL A 281 13.58 14.51 3.14
C VAL A 281 14.14 15.67 3.98
N GLY A 282 13.28 16.45 4.64
CA GLY A 282 13.70 17.52 5.56
C GLY A 282 14.50 17.02 6.76
N LEU A 283 14.05 15.93 7.40
CA LEU A 283 14.78 15.29 8.50
C LEU A 283 16.13 14.74 8.04
N SER A 284 16.19 14.13 6.86
CA SER A 284 17.45 13.65 6.27
C SER A 284 18.42 14.80 6.00
N ALA A 285 17.93 15.90 5.42
CA ALA A 285 18.74 17.07 5.16
C ALA A 285 19.25 17.74 6.46
N LEU A 286 18.42 17.79 7.50
CA LEU A 286 18.81 18.29 8.82
C LEU A 286 19.88 17.39 9.45
N GLY A 287 19.70 16.06 9.38
CA GLY A 287 20.70 15.09 9.86
C GLY A 287 22.07 15.29 9.19
N LEU A 288 22.10 15.44 7.87
CA LEU A 288 23.35 15.72 7.12
C LEU A 288 23.98 17.08 7.47
N SER A 289 23.19 18.05 7.93
CA SER A 289 23.65 19.42 8.20
C SER A 289 24.05 19.66 9.66
N VAL A 290 23.56 18.85 10.60
CA VAL A 290 23.71 19.07 12.05
C VAL A 290 24.63 18.05 12.70
N ASP A 291 24.75 16.85 12.14
CA ASP A 291 25.61 15.82 12.74
C ASP A 291 27.09 16.21 12.62
N PRO A 292 27.83 16.29 13.75
CA PRO A 292 29.25 16.60 13.74
C PRO A 292 30.07 15.67 12.83
N ALA A 293 29.65 14.41 12.67
CA ALA A 293 30.32 13.45 11.80
C ALA A 293 30.22 13.84 10.31
N PHE A 294 29.05 14.32 9.86
CA PHE A 294 28.81 14.73 8.47
C PHE A 294 29.30 16.16 8.19
N ILE A 295 29.29 17.03 9.19
CA ILE A 295 29.85 18.40 9.09
C ILE A 295 31.37 18.36 8.86
N VAL A 296 32.09 17.48 9.59
CA VAL A 296 33.54 17.31 9.42
C VAL A 296 33.89 16.71 8.04
N ALA A 297 32.97 15.97 7.42
CA ALA A 297 33.12 15.42 6.07
C ALA A 297 32.80 16.42 4.93
N GLY A 298 32.21 17.59 5.24
CA GLY A 298 31.85 18.61 4.25
C GLY A 298 30.44 18.46 3.63
N ASP A 299 29.59 17.60 4.19
CA ASP A 299 28.30 17.19 3.60
C ASP A 299 27.16 18.19 3.83
N ALA A 300 27.41 19.28 4.57
CA ALA A 300 26.43 20.33 4.84
C ALA A 300 25.91 21.01 3.56
N LEU A 301 26.72 21.10 2.51
CA LEU A 301 26.30 21.61 1.20
C LEU A 301 25.29 20.68 0.51
N ALA A 302 25.42 19.37 0.71
CA ALA A 302 24.50 18.38 0.17
C ALA A 302 23.14 18.43 0.88
N GLY A 303 23.14 18.65 2.19
CA GLY A 303 21.92 18.94 2.96
C GLY A 303 21.20 20.20 2.47
N ALA A 304 21.94 21.30 2.25
CA ALA A 304 21.39 22.53 1.69
C ALA A 304 20.81 22.35 0.26
N ALA A 305 21.49 21.57 -0.58
CA ALA A 305 21.00 21.24 -1.92
C ALA A 305 19.70 20.41 -1.89
N LEU A 306 19.57 19.46 -0.95
CA LEU A 306 18.33 18.71 -0.74
C LEU A 306 17.18 19.62 -0.31
N LEU A 307 17.42 20.56 0.61
CA LEU A 307 16.42 21.54 1.02
C LEU A 307 16.00 22.44 -0.15
N ALA A 308 16.96 22.91 -0.95
CA ALA A 308 16.68 23.70 -2.15
C ALA A 308 15.87 22.90 -3.18
N ALA A 309 16.21 21.64 -3.40
CA ALA A 309 15.46 20.75 -4.31
C ALA A 309 14.04 20.47 -3.78
N MET A 310 13.89 20.26 -2.47
CA MET A 310 12.58 20.07 -1.84
C MET A 310 11.73 21.33 -1.95
N LEU A 311 12.31 22.51 -1.75
CA LEU A 311 11.66 23.80 -1.98
C LEU A 311 11.30 23.99 -3.45
N ALA A 312 12.18 23.62 -4.39
CA ALA A 312 11.88 23.70 -5.81
C ALA A 312 10.69 22.80 -6.19
N VAL A 313 10.62 21.58 -5.67
CA VAL A 313 9.48 20.67 -5.87
C VAL A 313 8.20 21.25 -5.25
N ALA A 314 8.29 21.81 -4.04
CA ALA A 314 7.15 22.45 -3.37
C ALA A 314 6.66 23.71 -4.10
N LEU A 315 7.57 24.52 -4.65
CA LEU A 315 7.23 25.70 -5.45
C LEU A 315 6.69 25.33 -6.84
N TYR A 316 7.01 24.13 -7.33
CA TYR A 316 6.44 23.58 -8.56
C TYR A 316 5.00 23.05 -8.36
N GLN A 317 4.46 23.07 -7.14
CA GLN A 317 3.00 22.96 -6.94
C GLN A 317 2.38 24.18 -7.61
N PRO A 318 1.58 24.02 -8.68
CA PRO A 318 0.85 25.15 -9.21
C PRO A 318 -0.11 25.59 -8.11
N ARG A 319 0.23 26.69 -7.43
CA ARG A 319 -0.75 27.44 -6.64
C ARG A 319 -1.86 27.80 -7.61
N ALA A 320 -3.09 27.42 -7.28
CA ALA A 320 -4.26 28.00 -7.92
C ALA A 320 -4.08 29.53 -7.91
N PRO A 321 -4.22 30.23 -9.06
CA PRO A 321 -4.24 31.69 -9.07
C PRO A 321 -5.41 32.21 -8.21
N PRO A 322 -5.29 33.45 -7.69
CA PRO A 322 -5.93 33.92 -6.46
C PRO A 322 -7.46 33.93 -6.46
#